data_AF-A4S690-F1
#
_entry.id   AF-A4S690-F1
#
_cell.length_a   1.000
_cell.length_b   1.000
_cell.length_c   1.000
_cell.angle_alpha   90.00
_cell.angle_beta   90.00
_cell.angle_gamma   90.00
#
_symmetry.space_group_name_H-M   'P 1'
#
loop_
_entity.id
_entity.type
_entity.pdbx_description
1 polymer ?
#
loop_
_entity_poly.entity_id
_entity_poly.type
_entity_poly.pdbx_seq_one_letter_code
_entity_poly.pdbx_strand_id
1 'polypeptide(L)'
;MRLLPTVGAKTLARNMSGYDLNKKGTALGERRVPESGGLAAGCAYAVALTMQQLCQRGIRWWFGQSASGTNAWALEQNSALACVGFMIFLGFVDDVLDLPWRVKIVMPGFAALPLLLSYSGGTTVLIPSPVRALLELPAGVRSIDVGPLYLCYMWLLVVFCSNSINIHAGLNGLEAGQSLIIAGAILLLNVLSLANDPSTEPVTAGAHLFSIFLTLPFFATTLALLRHNWYPSKIFVGDTYTYFAGMTLGVVGTLGHFSETLLLFFLPQVLNFVYSTPQLFKIVHCPRHRLPIFDPKTGLLHPSMATETRYNMNLVTLFLRLFGPCTERVLCARLLAFQFLSCAFAFVARHALTGVWK
;
A
#
# COMPACT_ATOMS: atom_id res chain seq x y z
N MET A 1 1.63 -2.76 -20.07
CA MET A 1 2.02 -4.16 -19.75
C MET A 1 1.19 -5.13 -20.58
N ARG A 2 1.81 -5.84 -21.54
CA ARG A 2 1.10 -6.80 -22.44
C ARG A 2 0.62 -8.06 -21.74
N LEU A 3 1.13 -8.34 -20.54
CA LEU A 3 0.76 -9.52 -19.74
C LEU A 3 -0.68 -9.46 -19.20
N LEU A 4 -1.24 -8.26 -18.99
CA LEU A 4 -2.57 -8.09 -18.37
C LEU A 4 -3.71 -8.73 -19.17
N PRO A 5 -3.87 -8.47 -20.49
CA PRO A 5 -4.87 -9.17 -21.30
C PRO A 5 -4.71 -10.70 -21.28
N THR A 6 -3.47 -11.20 -21.29
CA THR A 6 -3.20 -12.64 -21.27
C THR A 6 -3.59 -13.27 -19.93
N VAL A 7 -3.20 -12.65 -18.80
CA VAL A 7 -3.59 -13.11 -17.47
C VAL A 7 -5.10 -13.04 -17.30
N GLY A 8 -5.73 -11.92 -17.70
CA GLY A 8 -7.19 -11.77 -17.63
C GLY A 8 -7.94 -12.83 -18.44
N ALA A 9 -7.48 -13.17 -19.64
CA ALA A 9 -8.08 -14.25 -20.43
C ALA A 9 -7.95 -15.61 -19.73
N LYS A 10 -6.79 -15.89 -19.10
CA LYS A 10 -6.55 -17.16 -18.39
C LYS A 10 -7.35 -17.26 -17.09
N THR A 11 -7.45 -16.19 -16.30
CA THR A 11 -8.25 -16.17 -15.07
C THR A 11 -9.73 -16.32 -15.40
N LEU A 12 -10.23 -15.60 -16.42
CA LEU A 12 -11.61 -15.75 -16.90
C LEU A 12 -11.92 -17.18 -17.35
N ALA A 13 -11.02 -17.82 -18.11
CA ALA A 13 -11.17 -19.21 -18.55
C ALA A 13 -11.19 -20.23 -17.40
N ARG A 14 -10.72 -19.84 -16.21
CA ARG A 14 -10.72 -20.66 -14.98
C ARG A 14 -11.81 -20.26 -13.99
N ASN A 15 -12.80 -19.46 -14.43
CA ASN A 15 -13.86 -18.90 -13.58
C ASN A 15 -13.36 -18.00 -12.43
N MET A 16 -12.13 -17.50 -12.52
CA MET A 16 -11.61 -16.48 -11.61
C MET A 16 -12.04 -15.10 -12.12
N SER A 17 -13.28 -14.74 -11.83
CA SER A 17 -13.93 -13.54 -12.33
C SER A 17 -15.08 -13.12 -11.42
N GLY A 18 -15.30 -11.82 -11.33
CA GLY A 18 -16.39 -11.22 -10.56
C GLY A 18 -17.36 -10.41 -11.41
N TYR A 19 -18.50 -10.10 -10.83
CA TYR A 19 -19.42 -9.09 -11.36
C TYR A 19 -19.08 -7.72 -10.79
N ASP A 20 -19.26 -6.68 -11.60
CA ASP A 20 -19.12 -5.30 -11.12
C ASP A 20 -20.37 -4.92 -10.31
N LEU A 21 -20.27 -5.07 -8.99
CA LEU A 21 -21.38 -4.87 -8.04
C LEU A 21 -21.92 -3.44 -8.07
N ASN A 22 -21.09 -2.46 -8.44
CA ASN A 22 -21.48 -1.05 -8.58
C ASN A 22 -22.16 -0.74 -9.91
N LYS A 23 -22.47 -1.76 -10.71
CA LYS A 23 -23.18 -1.64 -12.01
C LYS A 23 -24.31 -2.67 -12.14
N LYS A 24 -24.70 -3.32 -11.05
CA LYS A 24 -25.74 -4.34 -11.02
C LYS A 24 -27.02 -3.83 -11.70
N GLY A 25 -27.63 -4.65 -12.57
CA GLY A 25 -28.83 -4.26 -13.33
C GLY A 25 -28.54 -3.49 -14.62
N THR A 26 -27.28 -3.39 -15.05
CA THR A 26 -26.88 -2.88 -16.37
C THR A 26 -26.17 -3.99 -17.17
N ALA A 27 -26.12 -3.85 -18.49
CA ALA A 27 -25.39 -4.78 -19.35
C ALA A 27 -23.89 -4.92 -18.98
N LEU A 28 -23.29 -3.87 -18.39
CA LEU A 28 -21.91 -3.92 -17.90
C LEU A 28 -21.78 -4.70 -16.57
N GLY A 29 -22.78 -4.61 -15.68
CA GLY A 29 -22.77 -5.33 -14.41
C GLY A 29 -23.07 -6.83 -14.53
N GLU A 30 -23.73 -7.24 -15.61
CA GLU A 30 -24.01 -8.66 -15.92
C GLU A 30 -22.84 -9.36 -16.60
N ARG A 31 -21.84 -8.61 -17.08
CA ARG A 31 -20.63 -9.16 -17.66
C ARG A 31 -19.66 -9.58 -16.57
N ARG A 32 -19.10 -10.79 -16.69
CA ARG A 32 -17.96 -11.23 -15.88
C ARG A 32 -16.69 -10.47 -16.25
N VAL A 33 -16.04 -9.91 -15.24
CA VAL A 33 -14.75 -9.22 -15.36
C VAL A 33 -13.68 -10.12 -14.72
N PRO A 34 -12.54 -10.38 -15.40
CA PRO A 34 -11.48 -11.20 -14.82
C PRO A 34 -10.95 -10.60 -13.52
N GLU A 35 -10.66 -11.47 -12.55
CA GLU A 35 -10.06 -11.11 -11.26
C GLU A 35 -8.55 -11.39 -11.23
N SER A 36 -7.92 -11.03 -10.10
CA SER A 36 -6.49 -11.23 -9.83
C SER A 36 -5.54 -10.58 -10.84
N GLY A 37 -5.90 -9.42 -11.39
CA GLY A 37 -5.02 -8.62 -12.25
C GLY A 37 -3.70 -8.22 -11.58
N GLY A 38 -3.67 -8.20 -10.25
CA GLY A 38 -2.48 -8.06 -9.42
C GLY A 38 -1.39 -9.08 -9.72
N LEU A 39 -1.74 -10.29 -10.15
CA LEU A 39 -0.76 -11.34 -10.47
C LEU A 39 0.18 -10.89 -11.61
N ALA A 40 -0.37 -10.28 -12.66
CA ALA A 40 0.44 -9.77 -13.76
C ALA A 40 1.38 -8.65 -13.31
N ALA A 41 0.88 -7.73 -12.46
CA ALA A 41 1.68 -6.61 -11.94
C ALA A 41 2.78 -7.09 -10.98
N GLY A 42 2.45 -8.00 -10.07
CA GLY A 42 3.37 -8.60 -9.11
C GLY A 42 4.47 -9.43 -9.79
N CYS A 43 4.13 -10.26 -10.78
CA CYS A 43 5.14 -11.01 -11.54
C CYS A 43 6.06 -10.07 -12.33
N ALA A 44 5.51 -9.06 -13.01
CA ALA A 44 6.34 -8.09 -13.73
C ALA A 44 7.25 -7.29 -12.79
N TYR A 45 6.74 -6.97 -11.59
CA TYR A 45 7.51 -6.32 -10.53
C TYR A 45 8.68 -7.19 -10.04
N ALA A 46 8.41 -8.45 -9.71
CA ALA A 46 9.44 -9.39 -9.27
C ALA A 46 10.53 -9.59 -10.33
N VAL A 47 10.14 -9.75 -11.61
CA VAL A 47 11.09 -9.83 -12.73
C VAL A 47 11.90 -8.54 -12.84
N ALA A 48 11.27 -7.37 -12.76
CA ALA A 48 11.96 -6.09 -12.84
C ALA A 48 13.00 -5.93 -11.71
N LEU A 49 12.65 -6.30 -10.46
CA LEU A 49 13.58 -6.28 -9.35
C LEU A 49 14.75 -7.23 -9.57
N THR A 50 14.50 -8.49 -9.93
CA THR A 50 15.57 -9.48 -10.15
C THR A 50 16.50 -9.06 -11.29
N MET A 51 15.94 -8.54 -12.39
CA MET A 51 16.75 -8.03 -13.50
C MET A 51 17.57 -6.81 -13.09
N GLN A 52 16.98 -5.89 -12.32
CA GLN A 52 17.69 -4.74 -11.78
C GLN A 52 18.88 -5.15 -10.89
N GLN A 53 18.69 -6.12 -10.00
CA GLN A 53 19.77 -6.68 -9.16
C GLN A 53 20.89 -7.28 -10.01
N LEU A 54 20.53 -8.06 -11.03
CA LEU A 54 21.48 -8.66 -11.96
C LEU A 54 22.29 -7.59 -12.70
N CYS A 55 21.62 -6.55 -13.21
CA CYS A 55 22.27 -5.43 -13.88
C CYS A 55 23.21 -4.67 -12.92
N GLN A 56 22.78 -4.39 -11.69
CA GLN A 56 23.62 -3.72 -10.69
C GLN A 56 24.87 -4.53 -10.36
N ARG A 57 24.74 -5.86 -10.23
CA ARG A 57 25.88 -6.77 -10.04
C ARG A 57 26.84 -6.74 -11.24
N GLY A 58 26.31 -6.78 -12.46
CA GLY A 58 27.11 -6.69 -13.69
C GLY A 58 27.87 -5.36 -13.82
N ILE A 59 27.21 -4.24 -13.52
CA ILE A 59 27.84 -2.91 -13.52
C ILE A 59 28.98 -2.84 -12.50
N ARG A 60 28.76 -3.29 -11.26
CA ARG A 60 29.81 -3.27 -10.21
C ARG A 60 31.01 -4.13 -10.60
N TRP A 61 30.76 -5.31 -11.17
CA TRP A 61 31.82 -6.17 -11.69
C TRP A 61 32.62 -5.49 -12.80
N TRP A 62 31.95 -4.84 -13.75
CA TRP A 62 32.58 -4.11 -14.84
C TRP A 62 33.51 -2.98 -14.35
N PHE A 63 33.12 -2.28 -13.27
CA PHE A 63 33.92 -1.24 -12.65
C PHE A 63 34.91 -1.74 -11.57
N GLY A 64 35.14 -3.05 -11.48
CA GLY A 64 36.16 -3.63 -10.59
C GLY A 64 35.88 -3.46 -9.09
N GLN A 65 34.62 -3.22 -8.69
CA GLN A 65 34.25 -3.08 -7.28
C GLN A 65 34.17 -4.45 -6.58
N SER A 66 34.91 -4.62 -5.48
CA SER A 66 34.95 -5.86 -4.69
C SER A 66 33.60 -6.24 -4.05
N ALA A 67 33.36 -7.54 -3.88
CA ALA A 67 32.12 -8.12 -3.35
C ALA A 67 31.87 -7.86 -1.84
N SER A 68 32.84 -7.36 -1.07
CA SER A 68 32.73 -7.28 0.40
C SER A 68 31.63 -6.34 0.91
N GLY A 69 31.34 -5.23 0.21
CA GLY A 69 30.22 -4.33 0.52
C GLY A 69 28.87 -4.73 -0.09
N THR A 70 28.81 -5.82 -0.87
CA THR A 70 27.60 -6.20 -1.63
C THR A 70 26.59 -7.01 -0.83
N ASN A 71 27.00 -7.61 0.29
CA ASN A 71 26.19 -8.59 1.01
C ASN A 71 24.98 -7.97 1.72
N ALA A 72 25.12 -6.79 2.34
CA ALA A 72 24.04 -6.15 3.10
C ALA A 72 22.89 -5.70 2.18
N TRP A 73 23.22 -5.03 1.07
CA TRP A 73 22.21 -4.53 0.14
C TRP A 73 21.50 -5.67 -0.60
N ALA A 74 22.26 -6.69 -1.03
CA ALA A 74 21.68 -7.88 -1.63
C ALA A 74 20.77 -8.64 -0.64
N LEU A 75 21.15 -8.69 0.64
CA LEU A 75 20.33 -9.29 1.69
C LEU A 75 18.99 -8.54 1.84
N GLU A 76 19.02 -7.22 1.98
CA GLU A 76 17.81 -6.39 2.11
C GLU A 76 16.92 -6.48 0.87
N GLN A 77 17.49 -6.46 -0.35
CA GLN A 77 16.74 -6.63 -1.58
C GLN A 77 16.11 -8.02 -1.70
N ASN A 78 16.83 -9.07 -1.29
CA ASN A 78 16.31 -10.44 -1.28
C ASN A 78 15.21 -10.63 -0.24
N SER A 79 15.35 -10.02 0.94
CA SER A 79 14.29 -9.98 1.95
C SER A 79 13.06 -9.25 1.44
N ALA A 80 13.23 -8.10 0.78
CA ALA A 80 12.13 -7.37 0.16
C ALA A 80 11.41 -8.25 -0.89
N LEU A 81 12.16 -8.93 -1.76
CA LEU A 81 11.60 -9.84 -2.77
C LEU A 81 10.90 -11.04 -2.12
N ALA A 82 11.44 -11.59 -1.03
CA ALA A 82 10.83 -12.69 -0.29
C ALA A 82 9.50 -12.26 0.35
N CYS A 83 9.48 -11.11 1.03
CA CYS A 83 8.26 -10.55 1.63
C CYS A 83 7.18 -10.29 0.58
N VAL A 84 7.55 -9.59 -0.50
CA VAL A 84 6.62 -9.23 -1.57
C VAL A 84 6.16 -10.46 -2.36
N GLY A 85 7.08 -11.38 -2.67
CA GLY A 85 6.78 -12.64 -3.36
C GLY A 85 5.82 -13.52 -2.54
N PHE A 86 6.04 -13.63 -1.23
CA PHE A 86 5.10 -14.32 -0.34
C PHE A 86 3.72 -13.67 -0.42
N MET A 87 3.63 -12.34 -0.35
CA MET A 87 2.34 -11.65 -0.34
C MET A 87 1.60 -11.69 -1.69
N ILE A 88 2.32 -11.69 -2.81
CA ILE A 88 1.74 -11.96 -4.13
C ILE A 88 1.15 -13.38 -4.14
N PHE A 89 1.91 -14.37 -3.66
CA PHE A 89 1.44 -15.75 -3.58
C PHE A 89 0.21 -15.87 -2.68
N LEU A 90 0.28 -15.37 -1.44
CA LEU A 90 -0.82 -15.41 -0.48
C LEU A 90 -2.07 -14.72 -1.03
N GLY A 91 -1.94 -13.54 -1.64
CA GLY A 91 -3.10 -12.83 -2.20
C GLY A 91 -3.71 -13.57 -3.39
N PHE A 92 -2.90 -14.25 -4.19
CA PHE A 92 -3.41 -15.13 -5.24
C PHE A 92 -4.11 -16.37 -4.67
N VAL A 93 -3.57 -16.98 -3.63
CA VAL A 93 -4.24 -18.08 -2.91
C VAL A 93 -5.57 -17.59 -2.31
N ASP A 94 -5.61 -16.37 -1.77
CA ASP A 94 -6.82 -15.77 -1.21
C ASP A 94 -7.90 -15.54 -2.28
N ASP A 95 -7.51 -14.99 -3.45
CA ASP A 95 -8.41 -14.82 -4.58
C ASP A 95 -8.99 -16.16 -5.09
N VAL A 96 -8.21 -17.26 -5.01
CA VAL A 96 -8.64 -18.58 -5.50
C VAL A 96 -9.46 -19.34 -4.46
N LEU A 97 -9.08 -19.27 -3.18
CA LEU A 97 -9.62 -20.12 -2.12
C LEU A 97 -10.58 -19.41 -1.16
N ASP A 98 -10.75 -18.08 -1.25
CA ASP A 98 -11.56 -17.25 -0.33
C ASP A 98 -11.20 -17.54 1.14
N LEU A 99 -9.97 -17.18 1.54
CA LEU A 99 -9.43 -17.59 2.84
C LEU A 99 -10.17 -16.92 4.00
N PRO A 100 -10.27 -17.59 5.17
CA PRO A 100 -10.88 -16.99 6.34
C PRO A 100 -10.07 -15.81 6.85
N TRP A 101 -10.76 -14.78 7.38
CA TRP A 101 -10.15 -13.51 7.84
C TRP A 101 -8.95 -13.67 8.78
N ARG A 102 -8.91 -14.73 9.59
CA ARG A 102 -7.80 -15.03 10.52
C ARG A 102 -6.48 -15.21 9.75
N VAL A 103 -6.54 -15.91 8.62
CA VAL A 103 -5.38 -16.16 7.76
C VAL A 103 -4.90 -14.85 7.12
N LYS A 104 -5.84 -13.98 6.73
CA LYS A 104 -5.57 -12.64 6.17
C LYS A 104 -4.82 -11.71 7.13
N ILE A 105 -4.90 -11.95 8.45
CA ILE A 105 -4.16 -11.18 9.47
C ILE A 105 -2.84 -11.87 9.84
N VAL A 106 -2.86 -13.19 10.04
CA VAL A 106 -1.70 -13.94 10.54
C VAL A 106 -0.62 -14.10 9.46
N MET A 107 -1.00 -14.42 8.22
CA MET A 107 -0.03 -14.74 7.17
C MET A 107 0.79 -13.54 6.71
N PRO A 108 0.26 -12.30 6.59
CA PRO A 108 1.10 -11.13 6.36
C PRO A 108 2.16 -10.93 7.45
N GLY A 109 1.87 -11.33 8.68
CA GLY A 109 2.82 -11.31 9.78
C GLY A 109 4.00 -12.25 9.54
N PHE A 110 3.76 -13.47 9.06
CA PHE A 110 4.82 -14.38 8.66
C PHE A 110 5.57 -13.89 7.41
N ALA A 111 4.86 -13.32 6.44
CA ALA A 111 5.45 -12.75 5.24
C ALA A 111 6.38 -11.56 5.55
N ALA A 112 6.19 -10.86 6.67
CA ALA A 112 7.06 -9.77 7.11
C ALA A 112 8.37 -10.25 7.76
N LEU A 113 8.49 -11.51 8.18
CA LEU A 113 9.67 -12.00 8.91
C LEU A 113 11.00 -11.86 8.16
N PRO A 114 11.11 -12.11 6.84
CA PRO A 114 12.37 -11.90 6.13
C PRO A 114 12.89 -10.47 6.26
N LEU A 115 12.02 -9.47 6.19
CA LEU A 115 12.35 -8.07 6.42
C LEU A 115 12.91 -7.86 7.83
N LEU A 116 12.23 -8.37 8.85
CA LEU A 116 12.67 -8.23 10.26
C LEU A 116 14.03 -8.89 10.50
N LEU A 117 14.27 -10.07 9.92
CA LEU A 117 15.52 -10.81 10.07
C LEU A 117 16.70 -10.15 9.36
N SER A 118 16.45 -9.42 8.28
CA SER A 118 17.50 -8.65 7.58
C SER A 118 17.67 -7.21 8.08
N TYR A 119 16.78 -6.73 8.96
CA TYR A 119 16.83 -5.35 9.41
C TYR A 119 18.09 -5.12 10.26
N SER A 120 18.98 -4.28 9.75
CA SER A 120 20.27 -3.95 10.38
C SER A 120 20.29 -2.55 11.01
N GLY A 121 19.20 -1.80 10.90
CA GLY A 121 19.09 -0.44 11.43
C GLY A 121 18.94 -0.39 12.95
N GLY A 122 19.11 0.81 13.52
CA GLY A 122 18.88 1.05 14.94
C GLY A 122 17.41 0.90 15.35
N THR A 123 17.19 0.59 16.62
CA THR A 123 15.87 0.55 17.30
C THR A 123 15.58 1.83 18.09
N THR A 124 16.45 2.84 17.94
CA THR A 124 16.35 4.13 18.60
C THR A 124 15.44 5.08 17.82
N VAL A 125 14.47 5.68 18.51
CA VAL A 125 13.51 6.62 17.92
C VAL A 125 13.67 7.99 18.55
N LEU A 126 13.54 9.04 17.74
CA LEU A 126 13.53 10.43 18.20
C LEU A 126 12.20 10.75 18.91
N ILE A 127 12.27 11.42 20.05
CA ILE A 127 11.07 11.81 20.80
C ILE A 127 10.67 13.25 20.41
N PRO A 128 9.45 13.47 19.88
CA PRO A 128 8.97 14.81 19.57
C PRO A 128 9.03 15.75 20.78
N SER A 129 9.36 17.03 20.57
CA SER A 129 9.41 18.00 21.68
C SER A 129 8.10 18.12 22.49
N PRO A 130 6.89 18.03 21.91
CA PRO A 130 5.65 18.06 22.71
C PRO A 130 5.51 16.83 23.62
N VAL A 131 5.98 15.67 23.17
CA VAL A 131 5.95 14.42 23.97
C VAL A 131 6.98 14.49 25.09
N ARG A 132 8.16 15.05 24.83
CA ARG A 132 9.18 15.31 25.86
C ARG A 132 8.65 16.24 26.95
N ALA A 133 7.94 17.29 26.57
CA ALA A 133 7.32 18.23 27.50
C ALA A 133 6.20 17.57 28.31
N LEU A 134 5.34 16.76 27.67
CA LEU A 134 4.24 16.07 28.33
C LEU A 134 4.70 15.02 29.36
N LEU A 135 5.81 14.34 29.07
CA LEU A 135 6.37 13.28 29.93
C LEU A 135 7.44 13.79 30.90
N GLU A 136 7.65 15.11 30.97
CA GLU A 136 8.66 15.77 31.83
C GLU A 136 10.06 15.15 31.71
N LEU A 137 10.46 14.75 30.48
CA LEU A 137 11.73 14.09 30.26
C LEU A 137 12.92 15.05 30.46
N PRO A 138 14.08 14.58 30.98
CA PRO A 138 15.26 15.42 31.15
C PRO A 138 15.69 16.06 29.81
N ALA A 139 16.13 17.32 29.84
CA ALA A 139 16.44 18.12 28.65
C ALA A 139 17.49 17.49 27.70
N GLY A 140 18.33 16.57 28.20
CA GLY A 140 19.31 15.82 27.41
C GLY A 140 18.74 14.61 26.66
N VAL A 141 17.54 14.14 26.99
CA VAL A 141 16.93 12.95 26.36
C VAL A 141 16.21 13.37 25.08
N ARG A 142 16.83 13.12 23.93
CA ARG A 142 16.26 13.39 22.59
C ARG A 142 15.78 12.13 21.87
N SER A 143 16.28 10.99 22.28
CA SER A 143 15.98 9.69 21.68
C SER A 143 15.87 8.63 22.75
N ILE A 144 15.09 7.60 22.47
CA ILE A 144 14.94 6.42 23.33
C ILE A 144 15.19 5.17 22.50
N ASP A 145 15.95 4.23 23.06
CA ASP A 145 16.04 2.89 22.50
C ASP A 145 14.78 2.10 22.87
N VAL A 146 13.98 1.80 21.84
CA VAL A 146 12.71 1.08 21.98
C VAL A 146 12.93 -0.44 21.93
N GLY A 147 14.11 -0.89 21.48
CA GLY A 147 14.51 -2.28 21.44
C GLY A 147 13.52 -3.18 20.67
N PRO A 148 13.14 -4.37 21.20
CA PRO A 148 12.24 -5.31 20.53
C PRO A 148 10.87 -4.75 20.15
N LEU A 149 10.38 -3.72 20.87
CA LEU A 149 9.11 -3.08 20.55
C LEU A 149 9.16 -2.35 19.19
N TYR A 150 10.34 -1.89 18.76
CA TYR A 150 10.51 -1.31 17.42
C TYR A 150 10.35 -2.35 16.32
N LEU A 151 10.86 -3.58 16.53
CA LEU A 151 10.65 -4.70 15.62
C LEU A 151 9.17 -5.07 15.54
N CYS A 152 8.47 -5.06 16.68
CA CYS A 152 7.02 -5.26 16.74
C CYS A 152 6.26 -4.15 15.98
N TYR A 153 6.68 -2.90 16.11
CA TYR A 153 6.13 -1.79 15.32
C TYR A 153 6.29 -2.01 13.82
N MET A 154 7.49 -2.35 13.34
CA MET A 154 7.72 -2.62 11.91
C MET A 154 6.87 -3.78 11.40
N TRP A 155 6.74 -4.84 12.21
CA TRP A 155 5.88 -5.98 11.90
C TRP A 155 4.42 -5.55 11.74
N LEU A 156 3.88 -4.80 12.71
CA LEU A 156 2.51 -4.27 12.66
C LEU A 156 2.30 -3.30 11.49
N LEU A 157 3.28 -2.44 11.19
CA LEU A 157 3.22 -1.49 10.09
C LEU A 157 3.01 -2.20 8.75
N VAL A 158 3.80 -3.24 8.47
CA VAL A 158 3.73 -3.98 7.20
C VAL A 158 2.41 -4.77 7.08
N VAL A 159 1.96 -5.37 8.18
CA VAL A 159 0.65 -6.04 8.26
C VAL A 159 -0.48 -5.04 8.03
N PHE A 160 -0.38 -3.85 8.62
CA PHE A 160 -1.34 -2.75 8.44
C PHE A 160 -1.38 -2.28 7.00
N CYS A 161 -0.25 -2.02 6.35
CA CYS A 161 -0.23 -1.56 4.95
C CYS A 161 -0.94 -2.55 4.02
N SER A 162 -0.71 -3.85 4.19
CA SER A 162 -1.34 -4.93 3.39
C SER A 162 -2.86 -4.97 3.54
N ASN A 163 -3.35 -4.88 4.78
CA ASN A 163 -4.78 -4.97 5.07
C ASN A 163 -5.52 -3.65 4.81
N SER A 164 -4.87 -2.51 5.03
CA SER A 164 -5.51 -1.19 4.96
C SER A 164 -5.91 -0.78 3.54
N ILE A 165 -5.10 -1.12 2.53
CA ILE A 165 -5.47 -0.96 1.10
C ILE A 165 -6.61 -1.91 0.75
N ASN A 166 -6.57 -3.16 1.22
CA ASN A 166 -7.60 -4.16 0.96
C ASN A 166 -8.98 -3.71 1.47
N ILE A 167 -9.07 -3.19 2.70
CA ILE A 167 -10.34 -2.71 3.26
C ILE A 167 -10.77 -1.34 2.72
N HIS A 168 -9.88 -0.60 2.03
CA HIS A 168 -10.19 0.66 1.37
C HIS A 168 -10.30 0.48 -0.16
N ALA A 169 -11.22 -0.41 -0.55
CA ALA A 169 -11.38 -0.91 -1.90
C ALA A 169 -12.84 -0.82 -2.37
N GLY A 170 -13.10 -1.28 -3.60
CA GLY A 170 -14.45 -1.53 -4.08
C GLY A 170 -15.01 -0.53 -5.06
N LEU A 171 -14.17 0.34 -5.63
CA LEU A 171 -14.53 1.20 -6.77
C LEU A 171 -13.51 0.98 -7.89
N ASN A 172 -13.95 1.02 -9.13
CA ASN A 172 -13.09 0.88 -10.30
C ASN A 172 -11.94 1.92 -10.31
N GLY A 173 -10.71 1.45 -10.12
CA GLY A 173 -9.49 2.25 -10.09
C GLY A 173 -9.04 2.75 -8.72
N LEU A 174 -9.76 2.46 -7.63
CA LEU A 174 -9.45 3.03 -6.31
C LEU A 174 -8.21 2.39 -5.67
N GLU A 175 -8.11 1.06 -5.69
CA GLU A 175 -6.99 0.31 -5.09
C GLU A 175 -5.69 0.62 -5.83
N ALA A 176 -5.69 0.53 -7.15
CA ALA A 176 -4.52 0.84 -7.96
C ALA A 176 -4.19 2.34 -7.95
N GLY A 177 -5.21 3.21 -7.97
CA GLY A 177 -5.05 4.66 -7.97
C GLY A 177 -4.45 5.20 -6.68
N GLN A 178 -4.96 4.78 -5.52
CA GLN A 178 -4.45 5.26 -4.22
C GLN A 178 -2.99 4.83 -4.02
N SER A 179 -2.64 3.58 -4.33
CA SER A 179 -1.27 3.08 -4.24
C SER A 179 -0.32 3.79 -5.19
N LEU A 180 -0.80 4.17 -6.39
CA LEU A 180 0.01 4.91 -7.36
C LEU A 180 0.33 6.32 -6.85
N ILE A 181 -0.62 7.00 -6.22
CA ILE A 181 -0.41 8.33 -5.61
C ILE A 181 0.60 8.22 -4.48
N ILE A 182 0.45 7.23 -3.60
CA ILE A 182 1.40 7.00 -2.49
C ILE A 182 2.80 6.68 -3.03
N ALA A 183 2.93 5.80 -4.02
CA ALA A 183 4.20 5.48 -4.65
C ALA A 183 4.85 6.71 -5.31
N GLY A 184 4.06 7.56 -5.99
CA GLY A 184 4.52 8.82 -6.54
C GLY A 184 5.04 9.79 -5.48
N ALA A 185 4.34 9.89 -4.34
CA ALA A 185 4.78 10.69 -3.20
C ALA A 185 6.09 10.15 -2.59
N ILE A 186 6.24 8.82 -2.48
CA ILE A 186 7.49 8.19 -2.02
C ILE A 186 8.64 8.48 -3.00
N LEU A 187 8.42 8.36 -4.31
CA LEU A 187 9.44 8.70 -5.30
C LEU A 187 9.87 10.16 -5.21
N LEU A 188 8.89 11.09 -5.10
CA LEU A 188 9.17 12.50 -4.92
C LEU A 188 9.94 12.76 -3.61
N LEU A 189 9.54 12.14 -2.51
CA LEU A 189 10.22 12.20 -1.21
C LEU A 189 11.68 11.80 -1.33
N ASN A 190 11.96 10.65 -1.95
CA ASN A 190 13.33 10.16 -2.08
C ASN A 190 14.17 11.05 -3.00
N VAL A 191 13.63 11.52 -4.13
CA VAL A 191 14.34 12.44 -5.02
C VAL A 191 14.65 13.76 -4.32
N LEU A 192 13.68 14.34 -3.60
CA LEU A 192 13.89 15.59 -2.85
C LEU A 192 14.88 15.41 -1.71
N SER A 193 14.85 14.28 -0.99
CA SER A 193 15.83 14.01 0.07
C SER A 193 17.23 13.87 -0.51
N LEU A 194 17.40 13.16 -1.64
CA LEU A 194 18.70 13.06 -2.32
C LEU A 194 19.21 14.40 -2.88
N ALA A 195 18.31 15.25 -3.38
CA ALA A 195 18.68 16.55 -3.95
C ALA A 195 19.04 17.59 -2.89
N ASN A 196 18.45 17.50 -1.69
CA ASN A 196 18.56 18.49 -0.63
C ASN A 196 19.41 18.03 0.56
N ASP A 197 20.02 16.84 0.54
CA ASP A 197 20.89 16.39 1.61
C ASP A 197 22.26 17.09 1.51
N PRO A 198 22.60 18.02 2.43
CA PRO A 198 23.91 18.66 2.45
C PRO A 198 24.98 17.73 3.04
N SER A 199 24.58 16.61 3.66
CA SER A 199 25.49 15.63 4.20
C SER A 199 25.85 14.60 3.12
N THR A 200 27.13 14.50 2.78
CA THR A 200 27.69 13.38 2.02
C THR A 200 27.74 12.10 2.86
N GLU A 201 26.78 11.89 3.77
CA GLU A 201 26.63 10.68 4.58
C GLU A 201 26.13 9.55 3.68
N PRO A 202 26.98 8.54 3.35
CA PRO A 202 26.64 7.52 2.34
C PRO A 202 25.43 6.67 2.72
N VAL A 203 25.13 6.57 4.02
CA VAL A 203 24.06 5.73 4.58
C VAL A 203 22.69 6.28 4.23
N THR A 204 22.45 7.59 4.41
CA THR A 204 21.16 8.24 4.13
C THR A 204 20.85 8.24 2.64
N ALA A 205 21.84 8.53 1.80
CA ALA A 205 21.70 8.47 0.34
C ALA A 205 21.42 7.03 -0.15
N GLY A 206 22.06 6.03 0.47
CA GLY A 206 21.85 4.62 0.16
C GLY A 206 20.43 4.14 0.41
N ALA A 207 19.81 4.54 1.54
CA ALA A 207 18.44 4.18 1.88
C ALA A 207 17.41 4.79 0.91
N HIS A 208 17.55 6.07 0.56
CA HIS A 208 16.66 6.72 -0.41
C HIS A 208 16.81 6.11 -1.82
N LEU A 209 18.03 5.78 -2.24
CA LEU A 209 18.27 5.13 -3.52
C LEU A 209 17.68 3.70 -3.55
N PHE A 210 17.84 2.93 -2.47
CA PHE A 210 17.21 1.62 -2.31
C PHE A 210 15.68 1.71 -2.40
N SER A 211 15.10 2.70 -1.73
CA SER A 211 13.67 2.97 -1.78
C SER A 211 13.17 3.28 -3.20
N ILE A 212 13.90 4.08 -3.98
CA ILE A 212 13.59 4.36 -5.39
C ILE A 212 13.62 3.07 -6.22
N PHE A 213 14.63 2.23 -6.02
CA PHE A 213 14.80 0.97 -6.74
C PHE A 213 13.68 -0.04 -6.52
N LEU A 214 13.03 -0.01 -5.35
CA LEU A 214 11.83 -0.79 -5.09
C LEU A 214 10.57 -0.06 -5.60
N THR A 215 10.45 1.24 -5.40
CA THR A 215 9.20 1.97 -5.68
C THR A 215 8.97 2.21 -7.17
N LEU A 216 10.03 2.43 -7.95
CA LEU A 216 9.90 2.78 -9.37
C LEU A 216 9.29 1.64 -10.21
N PRO A 217 9.74 0.38 -10.11
CA PRO A 217 9.07 -0.74 -10.77
C PRO A 217 7.63 -0.92 -10.28
N PHE A 218 7.37 -0.72 -8.98
CA PHE A 218 6.02 -0.81 -8.41
C PHE A 218 5.07 0.25 -9.02
N PHE A 219 5.55 1.49 -9.14
CA PHE A 219 4.81 2.58 -9.77
C PHE A 219 4.49 2.24 -11.23
N ALA A 220 5.48 1.76 -12.00
CA ALA A 220 5.31 1.44 -13.41
C ALA A 220 4.33 0.28 -13.67
N THR A 221 4.41 -0.80 -12.88
CA THR A 221 3.49 -1.95 -13.01
C THR A 221 2.08 -1.60 -12.55
N THR A 222 1.95 -0.81 -11.48
CA THR A 222 0.67 -0.31 -10.97
C THR A 222 0.00 0.64 -11.96
N LEU A 223 0.74 1.56 -12.59
CA LEU A 223 0.20 2.44 -13.62
C LEU A 223 -0.34 1.64 -14.81
N ALA A 224 0.37 0.58 -15.21
CA ALA A 224 -0.08 -0.30 -16.29
C ALA A 224 -1.35 -1.10 -15.92
N LEU A 225 -1.47 -1.55 -14.67
CA LEU A 225 -2.67 -2.19 -14.12
C LEU A 225 -3.84 -1.21 -14.06
N LEU A 226 -3.61 -0.01 -13.51
CA LEU A 226 -4.60 1.06 -13.40
C LEU A 226 -5.20 1.40 -14.76
N ARG A 227 -4.42 1.42 -15.85
CA ARG A 227 -4.97 1.66 -17.20
C ARG A 227 -6.07 0.67 -17.60
N HIS A 228 -6.03 -0.57 -17.11
CA HIS A 228 -7.03 -1.60 -17.40
C HIS A 228 -8.13 -1.70 -16.32
N ASN A 229 -7.79 -1.32 -15.09
CA ASN A 229 -8.70 -1.29 -13.93
C ASN A 229 -9.43 0.06 -13.77
N TRP A 230 -9.05 1.09 -14.52
CA TRP A 230 -9.75 2.37 -14.49
C TRP A 230 -11.18 2.21 -14.99
N TYR A 231 -12.08 3.05 -14.50
CA TYR A 231 -13.49 3.04 -14.89
C TYR A 231 -13.68 3.19 -16.41
N PRO A 232 -14.48 2.32 -17.06
CA PRO A 232 -15.05 1.06 -16.55
C PRO A 232 -14.01 -0.07 -16.55
N SER A 233 -13.87 -0.78 -15.42
CA SER A 233 -12.86 -1.85 -15.26
C SER A 233 -12.99 -2.96 -16.30
N LYS A 234 -11.85 -3.32 -16.88
CA LYS A 234 -11.71 -4.51 -17.75
C LYS A 234 -11.07 -5.68 -17.01
N ILE A 235 -10.47 -5.42 -15.86
CA ILE A 235 -9.85 -6.40 -14.97
C ILE A 235 -9.94 -5.87 -13.53
N PHE A 236 -10.28 -6.73 -12.58
CA PHE A 236 -10.20 -6.42 -11.16
C PHE A 236 -8.82 -6.79 -10.62
N VAL A 237 -8.34 -5.99 -9.67
CA VAL A 237 -6.99 -6.14 -9.14
C VAL A 237 -6.85 -7.37 -8.24
N GLY A 238 -7.91 -7.72 -7.49
CA GLY A 238 -7.95 -8.84 -6.53
C GLY A 238 -7.18 -8.57 -5.24
N ASP A 239 -7.34 -9.46 -4.27
CA ASP A 239 -6.55 -9.52 -3.03
C ASP A 239 -5.06 -9.71 -3.34
N THR A 240 -4.74 -10.38 -4.47
CA THR A 240 -3.37 -10.45 -5.01
C THR A 240 -2.70 -9.08 -5.08
N TYR A 241 -3.39 -8.06 -5.62
CA TYR A 241 -2.82 -6.73 -5.76
C TYR A 241 -2.77 -5.97 -4.44
N THR A 242 -3.82 -6.04 -3.62
CA THR A 242 -3.89 -5.24 -2.40
C THR A 242 -2.84 -5.68 -1.39
N TYR A 243 -2.60 -6.99 -1.27
CA TYR A 243 -1.51 -7.56 -0.48
C TYR A 243 -0.14 -7.22 -1.06
N PHE A 244 0.04 -7.37 -2.37
CA PHE A 244 1.27 -6.96 -3.08
C PHE A 244 1.62 -5.49 -2.82
N ALA A 245 0.66 -4.58 -3.00
CA ALA A 245 0.84 -3.15 -2.86
C ALA A 245 1.17 -2.76 -1.43
N GLY A 246 0.40 -3.24 -0.46
CA GLY A 246 0.63 -2.89 0.93
C GLY A 246 1.95 -3.45 1.46
N MET A 247 2.32 -4.68 1.10
CA MET A 247 3.62 -5.24 1.47
C MET A 247 4.78 -4.46 0.85
N THR A 248 4.69 -4.11 -0.43
CA THR A 248 5.75 -3.34 -1.11
C THR A 248 5.91 -1.96 -0.47
N LEU A 249 4.83 -1.22 -0.27
CA LEU A 249 4.87 0.11 0.34
C LEU A 249 5.37 0.07 1.80
N GLY A 250 4.95 -0.94 2.57
CA GLY A 250 5.44 -1.17 3.94
C GLY A 250 6.94 -1.46 3.99
N VAL A 251 7.42 -2.42 3.18
CA VAL A 251 8.85 -2.76 3.06
C VAL A 251 9.68 -1.54 2.66
N VAL A 252 9.19 -0.76 1.69
CA VAL A 252 9.84 0.45 1.20
C VAL A 252 9.97 1.52 2.28
N GLY A 253 8.92 1.76 3.08
CA GLY A 253 8.99 2.72 4.18
C GLY A 253 9.88 2.28 5.32
N THR A 254 9.89 0.99 5.62
CA THR A 254 10.74 0.40 6.68
C THR A 254 12.22 0.44 6.30
N LEU A 255 12.60 -0.09 5.14
CA LEU A 255 14.00 -0.11 4.69
C LEU A 255 14.50 1.26 4.22
N GLY A 256 13.59 2.16 3.83
CA GLY A 256 13.91 3.54 3.54
C GLY A 256 14.05 4.44 4.77
N HIS A 257 13.80 3.93 5.97
CA HIS A 257 13.83 4.69 7.23
C HIS A 257 12.92 5.94 7.22
N PHE A 258 11.72 5.82 6.65
CA PHE A 258 10.72 6.91 6.64
C PHE A 258 9.31 6.41 6.98
N SER A 259 9.20 5.36 7.81
CA SER A 259 7.93 4.72 8.19
C SER A 259 6.90 5.69 8.78
N GLU A 260 7.32 6.72 9.50
CA GLU A 260 6.44 7.77 10.02
C GLU A 260 5.86 8.62 8.89
N THR A 261 6.69 8.98 7.91
CA THR A 261 6.24 9.72 6.72
C THR A 261 5.33 8.85 5.85
N LEU A 262 5.60 7.54 5.76
CA LEU A 262 4.73 6.58 5.09
C LEU A 262 3.33 6.57 5.72
N LEU A 263 3.22 6.58 7.05
CA LEU A 263 1.91 6.64 7.73
C LEU A 263 1.14 7.93 7.41
N LEU A 264 1.82 9.06 7.23
CA LEU A 264 1.19 10.29 6.77
C LEU A 264 0.70 10.19 5.32
N PHE A 265 1.45 9.52 4.44
CA PHE A 265 0.96 9.21 3.09
C PHE A 265 -0.23 8.24 3.12
N PHE A 266 -0.28 7.34 4.09
CA PHE A 266 -1.39 6.42 4.32
C PHE A 266 -2.57 7.04 5.08
N LEU A 267 -2.63 8.37 5.26
CA LEU A 267 -3.65 9.01 6.08
C LEU A 267 -5.10 8.60 5.72
N PRO A 268 -5.53 8.54 4.45
CA PRO A 268 -6.87 8.05 4.11
C PRO A 268 -7.12 6.60 4.53
N GLN A 269 -6.12 5.72 4.38
CA GLN A 269 -6.18 4.32 4.77
C GLN A 269 -6.25 4.17 6.29
N VAL A 270 -5.47 4.97 7.03
CA VAL A 270 -5.52 5.07 8.50
C VAL A 270 -6.91 5.51 8.95
N LEU A 271 -7.45 6.58 8.37
CA LEU A 271 -8.79 7.08 8.68
C LEU A 271 -9.88 6.03 8.37
N ASN A 272 -9.78 5.36 7.22
CA ASN A 272 -10.71 4.29 6.84
C ASN A 272 -10.63 3.10 7.81
N PHE A 273 -9.43 2.70 8.23
CA PHE A 273 -9.20 1.62 9.19
C PHE A 273 -9.77 1.96 10.57
N VAL A 274 -9.43 3.13 11.12
CA VAL A 274 -9.93 3.60 12.41
C VAL A 274 -11.46 3.71 12.37
N TYR A 275 -12.02 4.30 11.32
CA TYR A 275 -13.48 4.40 11.17
C TYR A 275 -14.15 3.03 11.01
N SER A 276 -13.51 2.08 10.32
CA SER A 276 -14.00 0.71 10.16
C SER A 276 -13.87 -0.17 11.41
N THR A 277 -13.03 0.21 12.38
CA THR A 277 -12.62 -0.62 13.51
C THR A 277 -13.81 -1.23 14.28
N PRO A 278 -14.87 -0.48 14.64
CA PRO A 278 -16.02 -1.08 15.34
C PRO A 278 -16.70 -2.21 14.57
N GLN A 279 -16.75 -2.14 13.23
CA GLN A 279 -17.27 -3.22 12.39
C GLN A 279 -16.27 -4.38 12.24
N LEU A 280 -14.97 -4.08 12.07
CA LEU A 280 -13.94 -5.10 11.87
C LEU A 280 -13.81 -6.00 13.11
N PHE A 281 -13.86 -5.41 14.32
CA PHE A 281 -13.84 -6.13 15.58
C PHE A 281 -15.20 -6.70 16.01
N LYS A 282 -16.22 -6.63 15.13
CA LYS A 282 -17.58 -7.15 15.35
C LYS A 282 -18.29 -6.56 16.58
N ILE A 283 -17.86 -5.38 17.05
CA ILE A 283 -18.58 -4.58 18.06
C ILE A 283 -19.88 -4.05 17.46
N VAL A 284 -19.85 -3.69 16.18
CA VAL A 284 -21.03 -3.37 15.35
C VAL A 284 -21.17 -4.43 14.26
N HIS A 285 -22.41 -4.74 13.85
CA HIS A 285 -22.66 -5.65 12.74
C HIS A 285 -21.86 -5.22 11.49
N CYS A 286 -21.19 -6.20 10.87
CA CYS A 286 -20.34 -6.00 9.72
C CYS A 286 -20.79 -6.94 8.61
N PRO A 287 -21.49 -6.43 7.58
CA PRO A 287 -21.89 -7.25 6.46
C PRO A 287 -20.67 -7.73 5.65
N ARG A 288 -20.86 -8.78 4.84
CA ARG A 288 -19.80 -9.33 3.99
C ARG A 288 -19.26 -8.29 3.00
N HIS A 289 -20.16 -7.57 2.32
CA HIS A 289 -19.81 -6.49 1.42
C HIS A 289 -20.25 -5.15 2.01
N ARG A 290 -19.32 -4.20 2.09
CA ARG A 290 -19.56 -2.83 2.59
C ARG A 290 -19.53 -1.78 1.45
N LEU A 291 -19.75 -2.24 0.22
CA LEU A 291 -19.78 -1.41 -1.00
C LEU A 291 -20.99 -0.46 -0.99
N PRO A 292 -20.94 0.65 -1.73
CA PRO A 292 -22.11 1.49 -1.93
C PRO A 292 -23.22 0.76 -2.72
N ILE A 293 -24.43 1.30 -2.67
CA ILE A 293 -25.59 0.77 -3.38
C ILE A 293 -25.73 1.50 -4.72
N PHE A 294 -25.73 0.78 -5.83
CA PHE A 294 -25.95 1.34 -7.15
C PHE A 294 -27.44 1.41 -7.51
N ASP A 295 -27.89 2.56 -7.98
CA ASP A 295 -29.23 2.74 -8.56
C ASP A 295 -29.18 2.71 -10.10
N PRO A 296 -29.73 1.66 -10.75
CA PRO A 296 -29.73 1.54 -12.21
C PRO A 296 -30.52 2.63 -12.94
N LYS A 297 -31.49 3.27 -12.27
CA LYS A 297 -32.33 4.29 -12.91
C LYS A 297 -31.60 5.62 -13.05
N THR A 298 -30.85 6.00 -12.01
CA THR A 298 -30.11 7.28 -11.98
C THR A 298 -28.63 7.11 -12.37
N GLY A 299 -28.07 5.90 -12.27
CA GLY A 299 -26.66 5.62 -12.48
C GLY A 299 -25.76 6.10 -11.32
N LEU A 300 -26.35 6.39 -10.16
CA LEU A 300 -25.64 6.95 -9.00
C LEU A 300 -25.38 5.89 -7.92
N LEU A 301 -24.35 6.14 -7.12
CA LEU A 301 -24.02 5.37 -5.92
C LEU A 301 -24.57 6.07 -4.68
N HIS A 302 -25.23 5.28 -3.83
CA HIS A 302 -25.82 5.68 -2.56
C HIS A 302 -25.07 5.06 -1.38
N PRO A 303 -25.02 5.75 -0.23
CA PRO A 303 -24.36 5.21 0.96
C PRO A 303 -25.04 3.93 1.42
N SER A 304 -24.26 2.88 1.70
CA SER A 304 -24.80 1.60 2.13
C SER A 304 -25.00 1.53 3.65
N MET A 305 -25.94 0.67 4.05
CA MET A 305 -26.34 0.48 5.44
C MET A 305 -25.73 -0.79 6.03
N ALA A 306 -25.28 -0.73 7.28
CA ALA A 306 -24.85 -1.87 8.08
C ALA A 306 -26.03 -2.51 8.83
N THR A 307 -26.97 -1.67 9.29
CA THR A 307 -28.25 -2.07 9.89
C THR A 307 -29.34 -1.13 9.39
N GLU A 308 -30.60 -1.37 9.72
CA GLU A 308 -31.72 -0.49 9.31
C GLU A 308 -31.52 0.98 9.69
N THR A 309 -30.75 1.24 10.75
CA THR A 309 -30.54 2.59 11.33
C THR A 309 -29.12 3.12 11.21
N ARG A 310 -28.14 2.30 10.78
CA ARG A 310 -26.72 2.69 10.75
C ARG A 310 -26.07 2.43 9.40
N TYR A 311 -25.32 3.42 8.92
CA TYR A 311 -24.50 3.31 7.71
C TYR A 311 -23.28 2.40 7.91
N ASN A 312 -22.77 1.83 6.82
CA ASN A 312 -21.49 1.16 6.82
C ASN A 312 -20.36 2.14 7.18
N MET A 313 -19.46 1.69 8.06
CA MET A 313 -18.37 2.50 8.59
C MET A 313 -17.15 2.32 7.71
N ASN A 314 -17.12 3.01 6.58
CA ASN A 314 -15.95 3.13 5.71
C ASN A 314 -15.93 4.49 5.03
N LEU A 315 -14.76 4.89 4.53
CA LEU A 315 -14.54 6.20 3.95
C LEU A 315 -15.35 6.41 2.66
N VAL A 316 -15.58 5.35 1.88
CA VAL A 316 -16.40 5.39 0.65
C VAL A 316 -17.84 5.82 0.98
N THR A 317 -18.44 5.19 2.00
CA THR A 317 -19.79 5.50 2.49
C THR A 317 -19.83 6.87 3.13
N LEU A 318 -18.80 7.24 3.89
CA LEU A 318 -18.70 8.57 4.49
C LEU A 318 -18.68 9.68 3.44
N PHE A 319 -17.93 9.52 2.34
CA PHE A 319 -17.90 10.48 1.25
C PHE A 319 -19.26 10.65 0.58
N LEU A 320 -20.00 9.56 0.37
CA LEU A 320 -21.37 9.64 -0.15
C LEU A 320 -22.34 10.31 0.82
N ARG A 321 -22.12 10.17 2.13
CA ARG A 321 -22.92 10.88 3.15
C ARG A 321 -22.62 12.37 3.21
N LEU A 322 -21.35 12.76 3.07
CA LEU A 322 -20.92 14.15 3.14
C LEU A 322 -21.20 14.93 1.85
N PHE A 323 -21.01 14.30 0.69
CA PHE A 323 -21.06 14.97 -0.62
C PHE A 323 -22.22 14.51 -1.51
N GLY A 324 -23.14 13.71 -0.95
CA GLY A 324 -24.32 13.18 -1.63
C GLY A 324 -24.03 12.06 -2.64
N PRO A 325 -25.09 11.43 -3.17
CA PRO A 325 -24.99 10.43 -4.23
C PRO A 325 -24.30 10.97 -5.47
N CYS A 326 -23.42 10.17 -6.07
CA CYS A 326 -22.71 10.54 -7.29
C CYS A 326 -22.33 9.30 -8.10
N THR A 327 -21.85 9.49 -9.34
CA THR A 327 -21.38 8.35 -10.16
C THR A 327 -20.12 7.74 -9.57
N GLU A 328 -19.87 6.45 -9.86
CA GLU A 328 -18.67 5.74 -9.41
C GLU A 328 -17.37 6.47 -9.77
N ARG A 329 -17.30 7.01 -11.00
CA ARG A 329 -16.12 7.76 -11.47
C ARG A 329 -15.87 9.02 -10.64
N VAL A 330 -16.92 9.75 -10.28
CA VAL A 330 -16.81 10.96 -9.45
C VAL A 330 -16.41 10.59 -8.02
N LEU A 331 -17.00 9.55 -7.45
CA LEU A 331 -16.66 9.08 -6.10
C LEU A 331 -15.19 8.64 -6.02
N CYS A 332 -14.73 7.83 -6.98
CA CYS A 332 -13.34 7.40 -7.08
C CYS A 332 -12.40 8.61 -7.22
N ALA A 333 -12.72 9.56 -8.10
CA ALA A 333 -11.93 10.78 -8.27
C ALA A 333 -11.85 11.63 -6.99
N ARG A 334 -12.94 11.76 -6.22
CA ARG A 334 -12.95 12.48 -4.93
C ARG A 334 -12.04 11.82 -3.90
N LEU A 335 -12.09 10.49 -3.78
CA LEU A 335 -11.23 9.74 -2.87
C LEU A 335 -9.74 9.82 -3.28
N LEU A 336 -9.44 9.74 -4.58
CA LEU A 336 -8.08 9.93 -5.09
C LEU A 336 -7.57 11.37 -4.92
N ALA A 337 -8.44 12.36 -5.07
CA ALA A 337 -8.10 13.75 -4.75
C ALA A 337 -7.79 13.92 -3.26
N PHE A 338 -8.58 13.29 -2.38
CA PHE A 338 -8.30 13.29 -0.94
C PHE A 338 -6.97 12.59 -0.61
N GLN A 339 -6.63 11.50 -1.30
CA GLN A 339 -5.34 10.84 -1.20
C GLN A 339 -4.18 11.76 -1.62
N PHE A 340 -4.32 12.43 -2.77
CA PHE A 340 -3.31 13.38 -3.24
C PHE A 340 -3.11 14.54 -2.27
N LEU A 341 -4.20 15.13 -1.76
CA LEU A 341 -4.16 16.21 -0.78
C LEU A 341 -3.52 15.75 0.54
N SER A 342 -3.78 14.52 0.97
CA SER A 342 -3.16 13.93 2.16
C SER A 342 -1.64 13.76 1.98
N CYS A 343 -1.20 13.29 0.80
CA CYS A 343 0.23 13.23 0.48
C CYS A 343 0.88 14.61 0.41
N ALA A 344 0.22 15.60 -0.19
CA ALA A 344 0.71 16.98 -0.22
C ALA A 344 0.80 17.58 1.19
N PHE A 345 -0.21 17.35 2.03
CA PHE A 345 -0.19 17.72 3.45
C PHE A 345 0.97 17.07 4.18
N ALA A 346 1.28 15.80 3.93
CA ALA A 346 2.41 15.12 4.55
C ALA A 346 3.76 15.79 4.24
N PHE A 347 3.96 16.32 3.02
CA PHE A 347 5.16 17.11 2.70
C PHE A 347 5.23 18.42 3.49
N VAL A 348 4.11 19.14 3.60
CA VAL A 348 4.02 20.38 4.39
C VAL A 348 4.26 20.09 5.87
N ALA A 349 3.63 19.05 6.40
CA ALA A 349 3.78 18.61 7.78
C ALA A 349 5.23 18.21 8.07
N ARG A 350 5.87 17.43 7.19
CA ARG A 350 7.29 17.07 7.33
C ARG A 350 8.19 18.30 7.38
N HIS A 351 7.97 19.26 6.47
CA HIS A 351 8.74 20.50 6.45
C HIS A 351 8.55 21.33 7.74
N ALA A 352 7.30 21.55 8.15
CA ALA A 352 6.97 22.30 9.36
C ALA A 352 7.51 21.62 10.64
N LEU A 353 7.46 20.29 10.69
CA LEU A 353 7.88 19.52 11.86
C LEU A 353 9.40 19.35 11.95
N THR A 354 10.17 19.62 10.88
CA THR A 354 11.63 19.41 10.88
C THR A 354 12.34 20.15 12.04
N GLY A 355 11.81 21.28 12.51
CA GLY A 355 12.31 22.01 13.69
C GLY A 355 11.76 21.55 15.05
N VAL A 356 10.71 20.72 15.07
CA VAL A 356 10.05 20.20 16.28
C VAL A 356 10.65 18.86 16.73
N TRP A 357 11.22 18.11 15.79
CA TRP A 357 11.89 16.82 16.04
C TRP A 357 13.40 16.92 16.29
N LYS A 358 14.02 18.07 16.00
CA LYS A 358 15.41 18.39 16.39
C LYS A 358 15.46 18.95 17.81
#